data_AF-A0AAV4TN66-F1
#
_entry.id   AF-A0AAV4TN66-F1
#
_cell.length_a   1.000
_cell.length_b   1.000
_cell.length_c   1.000
_cell.angle_alpha   90.00
_cell.angle_beta   90.00
_cell.angle_gamma   90.00
#
_symmetry.space_group_name_H-M   'P 1'
#
loop_
_entity.id
_entity.type
_entity.pdbx_description
1 polymer ?
#
loop_
_entity_poly.entity_id
_entity_poly.type
_entity_poly.pdbx_seq_one_letter_code
_entity_poly.pdbx_strand_id
1 'polypeptide(L)'
;MHKRLLSVLYRRNVTLMKKHGKNLKGFLIFEDEEGILRLKSILINDEESKDFISPIILPSKHLAVRRFIAQEHLVNNHAGALTLLTILRERFWIVKGKRTVRRKDGIIRLAKLRTEKGNILRPIQRLYPMELTPNYVQVVPETQKVPEVVTEYPEINTDSNETVPVSRSGREIKPVKRLDL
;
A
#
# COMPACT_ATOMS: atom_id res chain seq x y z
N MET A 1 -19.17 -3.32 -18.14
CA MET A 1 -20.27 -3.86 -17.28
C MET A 1 -20.38 -3.24 -15.87
N HIS A 2 -19.61 -2.22 -15.48
CA HIS A 2 -19.60 -1.77 -14.07
C HIS A 2 -20.61 -0.67 -13.70
N LYS A 3 -21.05 0.19 -14.63
CA LYS A 3 -21.85 1.40 -14.32
C LYS A 3 -23.28 1.09 -13.86
N ARG A 4 -24.00 0.18 -14.52
CA ARG A 4 -25.37 -0.22 -14.11
C ARG A 4 -25.41 -0.83 -12.70
N LEU A 5 -24.41 -1.64 -12.36
CA LEU A 5 -24.31 -2.25 -11.03
C LEU A 5 -23.92 -1.19 -9.99
N LEU A 6 -23.08 -0.22 -10.38
CA LEU A 6 -22.79 0.95 -9.57
C LEU A 6 -24.05 1.77 -9.32
N SER A 7 -24.84 2.10 -10.36
CA SER A 7 -26.04 2.95 -10.25
C SER A 7 -27.11 2.33 -9.36
N VAL A 8 -27.33 1.01 -9.46
CA VAL A 8 -28.25 0.27 -8.60
C VAL A 8 -27.79 0.26 -7.13
N LEU A 9 -26.50 -0.01 -6.87
CA LEU A 9 -25.95 0.03 -5.51
C LEU A 9 -25.91 1.45 -4.93
N TYR A 10 -25.70 2.43 -5.80
CA TYR A 10 -25.60 3.84 -5.46
C TYR A 10 -26.98 4.38 -5.04
N ARG A 11 -28.05 4.14 -5.81
CA ARG A 11 -29.42 4.58 -5.48
C ARG A 11 -29.88 4.17 -4.08
N ARG A 12 -29.52 2.96 -3.64
CA ARG A 12 -29.88 2.45 -2.30
C ARG A 12 -29.16 3.17 -1.15
N ASN A 13 -28.05 3.86 -1.41
CA ASN A 13 -27.21 4.55 -0.43
C ASN A 13 -27.10 6.07 -0.62
N VAL A 14 -27.58 6.64 -1.73
CA VAL A 14 -27.57 8.09 -2.03
C VAL A 14 -28.30 8.91 -0.97
N THR A 15 -29.38 8.37 -0.41
CA THR A 15 -30.15 8.99 0.67
C THR A 15 -29.27 9.30 1.90
N LEU A 16 -28.22 8.51 2.14
CA LEU A 16 -27.27 8.76 3.24
C LEU A 16 -26.35 9.96 2.95
N MET A 17 -26.02 10.20 1.69
CA MET A 17 -25.14 11.30 1.26
C MET A 17 -25.85 12.66 1.28
N LYS A 18 -27.10 12.74 0.82
CA LYS A 18 -27.93 13.96 0.91
C LYS A 18 -28.12 14.40 2.39
N LYS A 19 -28.21 13.45 3.33
CA LYS A 19 -28.39 13.71 4.78
C LYS A 19 -27.09 14.08 5.54
N HIS A 20 -25.91 13.72 5.01
CA HIS A 20 -24.59 13.95 5.64
C HIS A 20 -23.72 14.99 4.90
N GLY A 21 -24.31 15.82 4.04
CA GLY A 21 -23.64 16.81 3.17
C GLY A 21 -22.78 17.90 3.85
N LYS A 22 -22.52 17.80 5.16
CA LYS A 22 -21.64 18.72 5.90
C LYS A 22 -20.19 18.72 5.38
N ASN A 23 -19.75 17.68 4.66
CA ASN A 23 -18.36 17.52 4.17
C ASN A 23 -18.18 17.73 2.65
N LEU A 24 -19.21 18.20 1.95
CA LEU A 24 -19.17 18.47 0.51
C LEU A 24 -19.17 19.97 0.19
N LYS A 25 -19.16 20.83 1.22
CA LYS A 25 -19.06 22.28 1.06
C LYS A 25 -17.77 22.63 0.32
N GLY A 26 -17.89 23.29 -0.83
CA GLY A 26 -16.75 23.70 -1.67
C GLY A 26 -16.54 22.86 -2.94
N PHE A 27 -17.26 21.75 -3.12
CA PHE A 27 -17.26 21.04 -4.40
C PHE A 27 -18.49 21.39 -5.22
N LEU A 28 -18.30 21.61 -6.52
CA LEU A 28 -19.40 21.70 -7.47
C LEU A 28 -19.89 20.28 -7.74
N ILE A 29 -21.11 19.97 -7.33
CA ILE A 29 -21.69 18.62 -7.42
C ILE A 29 -22.95 18.69 -8.27
N PHE A 30 -23.11 17.74 -9.18
CA PHE A 30 -24.32 17.57 -9.98
C PHE A 30 -24.74 16.09 -10.00
N GLU A 31 -26.01 15.85 -10.29
CA GLU A 31 -26.58 14.52 -10.46
C GLU A 31 -26.63 14.22 -11.96
N ASP A 32 -26.15 13.04 -12.39
CA ASP A 32 -26.25 12.61 -13.78
C ASP A 32 -27.62 11.98 -14.12
N GLU A 33 -27.85 11.66 -15.39
CA GLU A 33 -29.08 11.02 -15.89
C GLU A 33 -29.40 9.69 -15.19
N GLU A 34 -28.40 9.03 -14.58
CA GLU A 34 -28.58 7.77 -13.84
C GLU A 34 -28.93 7.99 -12.36
N GLY A 35 -28.90 9.23 -11.87
CA GLY A 35 -29.13 9.59 -10.46
C GLY A 35 -27.86 9.49 -9.60
N ILE A 36 -26.68 9.55 -10.21
CA ILE A 36 -25.38 9.42 -9.52
C ILE A 36 -24.78 10.82 -9.30
N LEU A 37 -24.25 11.07 -8.10
CA LEU A 37 -23.57 12.34 -7.80
C LEU A 37 -22.16 12.32 -8.39
N ARG A 38 -21.87 13.34 -9.18
CA ARG A 38 -20.58 13.57 -9.82
C ARG A 38 -20.03 14.93 -9.44
N LEU A 39 -18.70 15.02 -9.44
CA LEU A 39 -17.99 16.27 -9.24
C LEU A 39 -17.87 16.99 -10.58
N LYS A 40 -18.28 18.25 -10.64
CA LYS A 40 -18.05 19.10 -11.81
C LYS A 40 -16.59 19.52 -11.78
N SER A 41 -15.80 19.05 -12.74
CA SER A 41 -14.47 19.62 -12.95
C SER A 41 -14.56 20.88 -13.79
N ILE A 42 -13.46 21.64 -13.77
CA ILE A 42 -13.25 22.76 -14.71
C ILE A 42 -12.62 22.22 -16.02
N LEU A 43 -12.29 20.93 -16.10
CA LEU A 43 -11.70 20.33 -17.29
C LEU A 43 -12.79 20.22 -18.37
N ILE A 44 -12.51 20.76 -19.55
CA ILE A 44 -13.44 20.82 -20.70
C ILE A 44 -12.96 19.87 -21.82
N ASN A 45 -11.90 19.09 -21.60
CA ASN A 45 -11.31 18.32 -22.69
C ASN A 45 -12.24 17.18 -23.15
N ASP A 46 -12.89 17.36 -24.30
CA ASP A 46 -13.96 16.49 -24.81
C ASP A 46 -13.47 15.11 -25.29
N GLU A 47 -12.15 14.91 -25.43
CA GLU A 47 -11.55 13.63 -25.87
C GLU A 47 -11.43 12.58 -24.74
N GLU A 48 -11.49 13.00 -23.47
CA GLU A 48 -11.36 12.09 -22.33
C GLU A 48 -12.71 11.53 -21.85
N SER A 49 -12.66 10.40 -21.15
CA SER A 49 -13.89 9.77 -20.63
C SER A 49 -14.64 10.70 -19.67
N LYS A 50 -15.99 10.72 -19.76
CA LYS A 50 -16.88 11.45 -18.83
C LYS A 50 -16.59 11.16 -17.36
N ASP A 51 -16.08 9.97 -17.02
CA ASP A 51 -15.72 9.61 -15.64
C ASP A 51 -14.41 10.27 -15.18
N PHE A 52 -13.50 10.59 -16.09
CA PHE A 52 -12.27 11.34 -15.81
C PHE A 52 -12.56 12.83 -15.63
N ILE A 53 -13.33 13.37 -16.56
CA ILE A 53 -13.77 14.77 -16.51
C ILE A 53 -14.65 14.99 -15.28
N SER A 54 -15.60 14.10 -15.00
CA SER A 54 -16.56 14.27 -13.90
C SER A 54 -16.61 13.02 -13.02
N PRO A 55 -15.66 12.88 -12.07
CA PRO A 55 -15.53 11.68 -11.26
C PRO A 55 -16.74 11.46 -10.35
N ILE A 56 -17.08 10.19 -10.16
CA ILE A 56 -18.24 9.76 -9.37
C ILE A 56 -17.93 9.89 -7.89
N ILE A 57 -18.78 10.56 -7.13
CA ILE A 57 -18.57 10.76 -5.70
C ILE A 57 -18.99 9.50 -4.94
N LEU A 58 -18.05 8.90 -4.19
CA LEU A 58 -18.31 7.70 -3.40
C LEU A 58 -18.12 7.94 -1.88
N PRO A 59 -19.05 7.48 -1.04
CA PRO A 59 -18.85 7.49 0.41
C PRO A 59 -17.76 6.49 0.84
N SER A 60 -16.89 6.89 1.78
CA SER A 60 -15.83 6.03 2.33
C SER A 60 -16.30 4.68 2.87
N LYS A 61 -17.53 4.60 3.42
CA LYS A 61 -18.08 3.38 4.04
C LYS A 61 -18.75 2.43 3.05
N HIS A 62 -18.85 2.80 1.77
CA HIS A 62 -19.56 2.00 0.78
C HIS A 62 -18.80 0.70 0.44
N LEU A 63 -19.50 -0.44 0.36
CA LEU A 63 -18.87 -1.74 0.11
C LEU A 63 -18.11 -1.79 -1.23
N ALA A 64 -18.64 -1.12 -2.26
CA ALA A 64 -17.99 -1.07 -3.57
C ALA A 64 -16.60 -0.41 -3.48
N VAL A 65 -16.39 0.58 -2.61
CA VAL A 65 -15.07 1.23 -2.46
C VAL A 65 -14.02 0.21 -2.02
N ARG A 66 -14.35 -0.70 -1.10
CA ARG A 66 -13.42 -1.76 -0.67
C ARG A 66 -13.10 -2.70 -1.83
N ARG A 67 -14.10 -3.08 -2.63
CA ARG A 67 -13.90 -3.95 -3.80
C ARG A 67 -13.05 -3.29 -4.87
N PHE A 68 -13.27 -2.01 -5.17
CA PHE A 68 -12.43 -1.26 -6.11
C PHE A 68 -11.00 -1.14 -5.63
N ILE A 69 -10.77 -0.81 -4.37
CA ILE A 69 -9.41 -0.74 -3.81
C ILE A 69 -8.72 -2.11 -3.91
N ALA A 70 -9.43 -3.20 -3.59
CA ALA A 70 -8.88 -4.56 -3.68
C ALA A 70 -8.55 -4.97 -5.12
N GLN A 71 -9.46 -4.69 -6.05
CA GLN A 71 -9.26 -4.99 -7.47
C GLN A 71 -8.07 -4.21 -8.03
N GLU A 72 -8.06 -2.88 -7.86
CA GLU A 72 -6.96 -2.05 -8.35
C GLU A 72 -5.64 -2.42 -7.67
N HIS A 73 -5.67 -2.83 -6.40
CA HIS A 73 -4.47 -3.31 -5.72
C HIS A 73 -3.89 -4.57 -6.38
N LEU A 74 -4.72 -5.54 -6.75
CA LEU A 74 -4.25 -6.76 -7.40
C LEU A 74 -3.82 -6.50 -8.85
N VAL A 75 -4.63 -5.76 -9.62
CA VAL A 75 -4.34 -5.42 -11.02
C VAL A 75 -3.05 -4.60 -11.14
N ASN A 76 -2.79 -3.71 -10.19
CA ASN A 76 -1.57 -2.88 -10.16
C ASN A 76 -0.46 -3.50 -9.29
N ASN A 77 -0.37 -4.83 -9.25
CA ASN A 77 0.73 -5.58 -8.64
C ASN A 77 1.06 -5.15 -7.20
N HIS A 78 0.06 -5.11 -6.34
CA HIS A 78 0.17 -4.67 -4.95
C HIS A 78 0.58 -3.21 -4.76
N ALA A 79 0.12 -2.32 -5.65
CA ALA A 79 0.41 -0.89 -5.58
C ALA A 79 0.20 -0.29 -4.18
N GLY A 80 1.08 0.66 -3.86
CA GLY A 80 1.02 1.42 -2.63
C GLY A 80 -0.27 2.25 -2.51
N ALA A 81 -0.62 2.65 -1.29
CA ALA A 81 -1.87 3.36 -1.01
C ALA A 81 -2.02 4.70 -1.75
N LEU A 82 -0.90 5.40 -2.03
CA LEU A 82 -0.96 6.66 -2.76
C LEU A 82 -1.22 6.43 -4.25
N THR A 83 -0.51 5.49 -4.87
CA THR A 83 -0.71 5.08 -6.26
C THR A 83 -2.14 4.64 -6.50
N LEU A 84 -2.68 3.79 -5.62
CA LEU A 84 -4.09 3.38 -5.70
C LEU A 84 -5.05 4.55 -5.56
N LEU A 85 -4.75 5.52 -4.71
CA LEU A 85 -5.59 6.72 -4.59
C LEU A 85 -5.58 7.53 -5.89
N THR A 86 -4.45 7.64 -6.58
CA THR A 86 -4.35 8.32 -7.87
C THR A 86 -5.16 7.62 -8.95
N ILE A 87 -4.96 6.30 -9.10
CA ILE A 87 -5.69 5.48 -10.08
C ILE A 87 -7.20 5.56 -9.82
N LEU A 88 -7.63 5.44 -8.57
CA LEU A 88 -9.05 5.53 -8.23
C LEU A 88 -9.62 6.94 -8.49
N ARG A 89 -8.82 8.00 -8.40
CA ARG A 89 -9.26 9.39 -8.63
C ARG A 89 -9.58 9.69 -10.09
N GLU A 90 -9.07 8.91 -11.04
CA GLU A 90 -9.41 9.03 -12.46
C GLU A 90 -10.89 8.74 -12.74
N ARG A 91 -11.60 8.07 -11.81
CA ARG A 91 -13.00 7.66 -12.01
C ARG A 91 -13.88 7.97 -10.82
N PHE A 92 -13.31 8.00 -9.62
CA PHE A 92 -14.03 8.08 -8.36
C PHE A 92 -13.45 9.13 -7.41
N TRP A 93 -14.31 10.01 -6.94
CA TRP A 93 -14.03 10.90 -5.83
C TRP A 93 -14.46 10.29 -4.50
N ILE A 94 -13.60 9.48 -3.88
CA ILE A 94 -13.89 8.86 -2.58
C ILE A 94 -13.75 9.90 -1.47
N VAL A 95 -14.84 10.17 -0.76
CA VAL A 95 -14.83 11.07 0.41
C VAL A 95 -13.86 10.51 1.45
N LYS A 96 -12.93 11.35 1.93
CA LYS A 96 -11.82 10.93 2.83
C LYS A 96 -10.94 9.81 2.24
N GLY A 97 -10.80 9.73 0.92
CA GLY A 97 -10.12 8.66 0.18
C GLY A 97 -8.75 8.26 0.72
N LYS A 98 -7.88 9.22 1.06
CA LYS A 98 -6.54 8.93 1.65
C LYS A 98 -6.63 8.08 2.93
N ARG A 99 -7.63 8.33 3.79
CA ARG A 99 -7.86 7.54 5.01
C ARG A 99 -8.50 6.19 4.68
N THR A 100 -9.39 6.16 3.68
CA THR A 100 -10.06 4.93 3.25
C THR A 100 -9.09 3.91 2.66
N VAL A 101 -8.18 4.34 1.77
CA VAL A 101 -7.20 3.45 1.12
C VAL A 101 -6.10 2.99 2.10
N ARG A 102 -5.75 3.81 3.10
CA ARG A 102 -4.80 3.44 4.17
C ARG A 102 -5.43 2.67 5.33
N ARG A 103 -6.76 2.46 5.31
CA ARG A 103 -7.45 1.75 6.38
C ARG A 103 -6.97 0.30 6.45
N LYS A 104 -7.15 -0.35 7.61
CA LYS A 104 -7.05 -1.80 7.74
C LYS A 104 -8.14 -2.47 6.91
N ASP A 105 -7.89 -2.62 5.62
CA ASP A 105 -8.77 -3.23 4.64
C ASP A 105 -8.49 -4.72 4.44
N GLY A 106 -7.41 -5.24 5.04
CA GLY A 106 -6.95 -6.63 4.89
C GLY A 106 -6.04 -6.82 3.68
N ILE A 107 -5.69 -5.73 2.99
CA ILE A 107 -4.89 -5.78 1.77
C ILE A 107 -3.39 -5.68 2.11
N ILE A 108 -2.63 -6.68 1.66
CA ILE A 108 -1.19 -6.81 1.94
C ILE A 108 -0.40 -5.85 1.06
N ARG A 109 0.26 -4.86 1.69
CA ARG A 109 1.11 -3.87 0.99
C ARG A 109 2.57 -3.91 1.42
N LEU A 110 2.81 -4.36 2.66
CA LEU A 110 4.14 -4.53 3.23
C LEU A 110 4.32 -5.99 3.66
N ALA A 111 5.52 -6.50 3.45
CA ALA A 111 6.00 -7.73 4.05
C ALA A 111 6.93 -7.40 5.23
N LYS A 112 6.87 -8.23 6.27
CA LYS A 112 7.80 -8.20 7.39
C LYS A 112 8.90 -9.21 7.11
N LEU A 113 10.12 -8.73 6.96
CA LEU A 113 11.32 -9.51 6.71
C LEU A 113 12.12 -9.63 7.99
N ARG A 114 12.70 -10.81 8.22
CA ARG A 114 13.69 -11.02 9.28
C ARG A 114 15.07 -10.99 8.64
N THR A 115 15.86 -9.98 8.98
CA THR A 115 17.28 -9.92 8.64
C THR A 115 18.11 -10.24 9.88
N GLU A 116 19.41 -10.41 9.70
CA GLU A 116 20.37 -10.62 10.81
C GLU A 116 20.30 -9.49 11.84
N LYS A 117 20.07 -8.25 11.37
CA LYS A 117 19.97 -7.04 12.20
C LYS A 117 18.58 -6.83 12.81
N GLY A 118 17.63 -7.75 12.57
CA GLY A 118 16.28 -7.69 13.12
C GLY A 118 15.18 -7.61 12.05
N ASN A 119 14.01 -7.09 12.44
CA ASN A 119 12.86 -7.08 11.55
C ASN A 119 12.77 -5.79 10.72
N ILE A 120 12.56 -5.92 9.41
CA ILE A 120 12.39 -4.80 8.49
C ILE A 120 11.04 -4.92 7.78
N LEU A 121 10.31 -3.82 7.67
CA LEU A 121 9.13 -3.75 6.81
C LEU A 121 9.53 -3.24 5.43
N ARG A 122 9.15 -3.98 4.38
CA ARG A 122 9.36 -3.56 2.99
C ARG A 122 8.07 -3.65 2.18
N PRO A 123 7.86 -2.77 1.19
CA PRO A 123 6.82 -2.96 0.20
C PRO A 123 6.99 -4.30 -0.51
N ILE A 124 5.90 -5.02 -0.73
CA ILE A 124 5.97 -6.34 -1.38
C ILE A 124 6.57 -6.27 -2.80
N GLN A 125 6.33 -5.15 -3.49
CA GLN A 125 6.91 -4.83 -4.80
C GLN A 125 8.44 -4.71 -4.81
N ARG A 126 9.07 -4.61 -3.64
CA ARG A 126 10.53 -4.50 -3.49
C ARG A 126 11.16 -5.78 -2.93
N LEU A 127 10.42 -6.89 -2.91
CA LEU A 127 10.98 -8.19 -2.57
C LEU A 127 11.60 -8.82 -3.81
N TYR A 128 12.86 -9.20 -3.70
CA TYR A 128 13.53 -9.94 -4.75
C TYR A 128 13.32 -11.45 -4.54
N PRO A 129 13.22 -12.26 -5.62
CA PRO A 129 13.03 -13.71 -5.51
C PRO A 129 14.08 -14.43 -4.64
N MET A 130 15.31 -13.94 -4.57
CA MET A 130 16.36 -14.50 -3.71
C MET A 130 16.14 -14.21 -2.20
N GLU A 131 15.30 -13.22 -1.85
CA GLU A 131 14.84 -12.98 -0.47
C GLU A 131 13.68 -13.91 -0.08
N LEU A 132 13.17 -14.71 -1.02
CA LEU A 132 12.16 -15.73 -0.81
C LEU A 132 12.86 -17.09 -0.76
N THR A 133 13.49 -17.42 0.36
CA THR A 133 13.78 -18.83 0.60
C THR A 133 12.43 -19.54 0.73
N PRO A 134 12.16 -20.59 -0.08
CA PRO A 134 10.96 -21.40 0.10
C PRO A 134 11.19 -22.26 1.35
N ASN A 135 11.16 -21.63 2.52
CA ASN A 135 10.85 -22.35 3.73
C ASN A 135 9.40 -22.77 3.56
N TYR A 136 9.24 -23.96 2.99
CA TYR A 136 8.01 -24.72 3.02
C TYR A 136 7.36 -24.49 4.37
N VAL A 137 6.09 -24.09 4.31
CA VAL A 137 5.16 -24.05 5.42
C VAL A 137 5.56 -25.13 6.43
N GLN A 138 6.13 -24.71 7.56
CA GLN A 138 6.30 -25.58 8.71
C GLN A 138 4.87 -25.84 9.20
N VAL A 139 4.22 -26.85 8.62
CA VAL A 139 3.09 -27.53 9.23
C VAL A 139 3.66 -28.02 10.54
N VAL A 140 3.28 -27.40 11.65
CA VAL A 140 3.76 -27.75 12.99
C VAL A 140 3.28 -29.19 13.27
N PRO A 141 4.17 -30.19 13.41
CA PRO A 141 3.80 -31.45 14.00
C PRO A 141 4.30 -31.44 15.45
N GLU A 142 3.40 -31.76 16.35
CA GLU A 142 3.67 -31.90 17.77
C GLU A 142 4.64 -33.06 18.04
N THR A 143 5.50 -32.87 19.05
CA THR A 143 6.25 -33.88 19.84
C THR A 143 7.34 -34.75 19.18
N GLN A 144 8.59 -34.61 19.65
CA GLN A 144 9.30 -35.55 20.55
C GLN A 144 10.78 -35.10 20.74
N LYS A 145 11.25 -35.08 22.01
CA LYS A 145 12.66 -34.84 22.41
C LYS A 145 13.48 -36.11 22.19
N VAL A 146 14.75 -36.04 21.73
CA VAL A 146 16.06 -36.50 22.33
C VAL A 146 17.23 -36.20 21.32
N PRO A 147 18.54 -36.33 21.64
CA PRO A 147 19.45 -35.43 22.37
C PRO A 147 20.54 -34.73 21.51
N GLU A 148 21.25 -33.81 22.17
CA GLU A 148 22.51 -33.15 21.77
C GLU A 148 23.60 -34.11 21.26
N VAL A 149 24.23 -33.73 20.14
CA VAL A 149 25.57 -34.18 19.76
C VAL A 149 26.47 -32.95 19.68
N VAL A 150 27.43 -32.89 20.58
CA VAL A 150 28.49 -31.87 20.68
C VAL A 150 29.53 -32.16 19.59
N THR A 151 29.86 -31.16 18.78
CA THR A 151 31.12 -31.11 18.06
C THR A 151 31.75 -29.75 18.25
N GLU A 152 32.80 -29.71 19.07
CA GLU A 152 33.71 -28.60 19.29
C GLU A 152 34.45 -28.23 17.99
N TYR A 153 34.64 -26.93 17.77
CA TYR A 153 35.68 -26.41 16.88
C TYR A 153 36.47 -25.33 17.66
N PRO A 154 37.80 -25.26 17.46
CA PRO A 154 38.70 -24.55 18.36
C PRO A 154 38.62 -23.03 18.21
N GLU A 155 38.81 -22.34 19.33
CA GLU A 155 39.01 -20.89 19.37
C GLU A 155 40.34 -20.51 18.71
N ILE A 156 40.31 -19.52 17.81
CA ILE A 156 41.51 -18.81 17.37
C ILE A 156 41.30 -17.33 17.70
N ASN A 157 41.83 -16.93 18.85
CA ASN A 157 42.05 -15.54 19.19
C ASN A 157 43.35 -15.08 18.51
N THR A 158 43.24 -14.05 17.66
CA THR A 158 44.37 -13.16 17.40
C THR A 158 43.87 -11.73 17.33
N ASP A 159 44.36 -10.99 18.31
CA ASP A 159 44.15 -9.59 18.61
C ASP A 159 44.95 -8.71 17.63
N SER A 160 44.28 -7.73 17.01
CA SER A 160 44.91 -6.51 16.49
C SER A 160 43.85 -5.42 16.31
N ASN A 161 43.77 -4.54 17.29
CA ASN A 161 42.93 -3.35 17.32
C ASN A 161 43.36 -2.30 16.28
N GLU A 162 42.55 -2.10 15.24
CA GLU A 162 42.45 -0.82 14.49
C GLU A 162 40.97 -0.53 14.19
N THR A 163 40.36 0.42 14.92
CA THR A 163 38.95 0.78 14.73
C THR A 163 38.79 1.80 13.60
N VAL A 164 38.40 1.33 12.41
CA VAL A 164 37.96 2.17 11.28
C VAL A 164 36.60 2.80 11.60
N PRO A 165 36.34 4.10 11.35
CA PRO A 165 35.03 4.70 11.58
C PRO A 165 33.97 4.09 10.64
N VAL A 166 32.91 3.52 11.25
CA VAL A 166 31.84 2.80 10.54
C VAL A 166 30.54 3.60 10.60
N SER A 167 29.79 3.63 9.49
CA SER A 167 28.45 4.22 9.46
C SER A 167 27.45 3.42 10.31
N ARG A 168 26.30 4.02 10.65
CA ARG A 168 25.21 3.36 11.40
C ARG A 168 24.69 2.06 10.74
N SER A 169 24.98 1.82 9.46
CA SER A 169 24.63 0.61 8.73
C SER A 169 25.76 -0.43 8.63
N GLY A 170 26.95 -0.16 9.17
CA GLY A 170 28.10 -1.07 9.15
C GLY A 170 29.06 -0.85 7.97
N ARG A 171 28.97 0.26 7.24
CA ARG A 171 29.85 0.54 6.10
C ARG A 171 31.08 1.32 6.54
N GLU A 172 32.26 0.85 6.17
CA GLU A 172 33.53 1.54 6.41
C GLU A 172 33.55 2.92 5.73
N ILE A 173 33.92 3.95 6.49
CA ILE A 173 34.04 5.33 6.00
C ILE A 173 35.53 5.61 5.81
N LYS A 174 35.97 5.85 4.56
CA LYS A 174 37.31 6.36 4.30
C LYS A 174 37.34 7.87 4.62
N PRO A 175 38.20 8.35 5.54
CA PRO A 175 38.30 9.77 5.82
C PRO A 175 38.90 10.52 4.62
N VAL A 176 38.34 11.69 4.32
CA VAL A 176 38.84 12.57 3.25
C VAL A 176 40.09 13.28 3.75
N LYS A 177 41.22 13.11 3.06
CA LYS A 177 42.45 13.87 3.34
C LYS A 177 42.32 15.27 2.75
N ARG A 178 42.51 16.32 3.55
CA ARG A 178 42.74 17.66 3.02
C ARG A 178 44.09 17.65 2.30
N LEU A 179 44.12 18.18 1.08
CA LEU A 179 45.39 18.59 0.48
C LEU A 179 45.76 19.94 1.09
N ASP A 180 46.97 20.02 1.65
CA ASP A 180 47.59 21.28 1.99
C ASP A 180 48.03 21.93 0.68
N LEU A 181 47.42 23.09 0.36
CA LEU A 181 47.79 23.96 -0.76
C LEU A 181 48.86 24.95 -0.31
#